data_AF-A0A382XD09-F1
#
_entry.id   AF-A0A382XD09-F1
#
_cell.length_a   1.000
_cell.length_b   1.000
_cell.length_c   1.000
_cell.angle_alpha   90.00
_cell.angle_beta   90.00
_cell.angle_gamma   90.00
#
_symmetry.space_group_name_H-M   'P 1'
#
loop_
_entity.id
_entity.type
_entity.pdbx_description
1 polymer ?
#
loop_
_entity_poly.entity_id
_entity_poly.type
_entity_poly.pdbx_seq_one_letter_code
_entity_poly.pdbx_strand_id
1 'polypeptide(L)'
;AGEVLPKRYVSLSPRQDYLATETGGFGDFGRFNLEILEQADRDVDMGRFDNDGPDGIPNSGDDDGYVDVLFINLLTVPRGFFIGGATGLASLGLLTDFLSDDPAANGGVIRLRSQFSGFGGTTQRGHVFSVTASTMCHEFAHVLGLPDLFDQSTVTATGEIDPKVDSAGIGKWGLMGLGTLGWGVEDGPNAFSAWSLAKLGWLGVNNTRFVEVTESLPSQQLHSIDDDGEVLKISLSEDEYFLIENRQSEDSYYNRNIPGEGLLLWHVDER
;
A
#
# COMPACT_ATOMS: atom_id res chain seq x y z
N ALA A 1 -12.60 12.55 4.22
CA ALA A 1 -12.98 11.27 4.88
C ALA A 1 -13.39 10.29 3.79
N GLY A 2 -12.98 9.01 3.86
CA GLY A 2 -13.32 8.04 2.81
C GLY A 2 -14.80 7.63 2.81
N GLU A 3 -15.31 7.23 1.65
CA GLU A 3 -16.68 6.73 1.46
C GLU A 3 -16.66 5.35 0.79
N VAL A 4 -17.57 4.47 1.21
CA VAL A 4 -17.88 3.23 0.48
C VAL A 4 -19.23 3.43 -0.18
N LEU A 5 -19.26 3.34 -1.52
CA LEU A 5 -20.51 3.50 -2.25
C LEU A 5 -21.50 2.39 -1.87
N PRO A 6 -22.79 2.71 -1.64
CA PRO A 6 -23.78 1.76 -1.13
C PRO A 6 -24.21 0.72 -2.18
N LYS A 7 -23.75 0.88 -3.43
CA LYS A 7 -24.08 0.05 -4.58
C LYS A 7 -22.88 -0.79 -5.00
N ARG A 8 -23.15 -2.03 -5.40
CA ARG A 8 -22.17 -2.88 -6.09
C ARG A 8 -22.31 -2.67 -7.59
N TYR A 9 -21.21 -2.34 -8.23
CA TYR A 9 -21.10 -2.25 -9.69
C TYR A 9 -20.72 -3.60 -10.27
N VAL A 10 -21.09 -3.82 -11.52
CA VAL A 10 -20.90 -5.12 -12.20
C VAL A 10 -20.24 -4.90 -13.54
N SER A 11 -19.37 -5.83 -13.92
CA SER A 11 -18.76 -5.82 -15.25
C SER A 11 -19.81 -5.99 -16.35
N LEU A 12 -19.58 -5.40 -17.51
CA LEU A 12 -20.49 -5.48 -18.66
C LEU A 12 -20.29 -6.77 -19.46
N SER A 13 -19.05 -7.28 -19.49
CA SER A 13 -18.73 -8.57 -20.09
C SER A 13 -18.70 -9.70 -19.05
N PRO A 14 -18.81 -10.94 -19.51
CA PRO A 14 -18.50 -12.11 -18.71
C PRO A 14 -17.02 -12.18 -18.27
N ARG A 15 -16.78 -12.86 -17.14
CA ARG A 15 -15.46 -13.01 -16.49
C ARG A 15 -14.30 -13.34 -17.44
N GLN A 16 -14.50 -14.25 -18.39
CA GLN A 16 -13.45 -14.76 -19.27
C GLN A 16 -12.87 -13.70 -20.19
N ASP A 17 -13.61 -12.63 -20.47
CA ASP A 17 -13.17 -11.55 -21.36
C ASP A 17 -12.16 -10.62 -20.69
N TYR A 18 -11.93 -10.77 -19.37
CA TYR A 18 -10.96 -9.99 -18.61
C TYR A 18 -9.72 -10.79 -18.22
N LEU A 19 -9.61 -12.06 -18.62
CA LEU A 19 -8.49 -12.90 -18.22
C LEU A 19 -7.39 -12.89 -19.28
N ALA A 20 -6.15 -13.02 -18.82
CA ALA A 20 -5.01 -13.25 -19.68
C ALA A 20 -5.26 -14.47 -20.59
N THR A 21 -5.01 -14.29 -21.89
CA THR A 21 -5.12 -15.36 -22.89
C THR A 21 -3.89 -16.27 -22.93
N GLU A 22 -2.77 -15.79 -22.39
CA GLU A 22 -1.48 -16.48 -22.37
C GLU A 22 -0.95 -16.64 -20.94
N THR A 23 -0.21 -17.72 -20.70
CA THR A 23 0.43 -17.98 -19.41
C THR A 23 1.42 -16.86 -19.09
N GLY A 24 1.25 -16.22 -17.93
CA GLY A 24 2.12 -15.13 -17.51
C GLY A 24 1.78 -13.77 -18.14
N GLY A 25 0.75 -13.69 -18.99
CA GLY A 25 0.20 -12.44 -19.50
C GLY A 25 -0.64 -11.70 -18.45
N PHE A 26 -0.91 -10.43 -18.74
CA PHE A 26 -1.86 -9.63 -17.98
C PHE A 26 -3.29 -9.86 -18.46
N GLY A 27 -4.24 -9.90 -17.53
CA GLY A 27 -5.66 -9.78 -17.85
C GLY A 27 -6.05 -8.33 -18.16
N ASP A 28 -7.27 -8.16 -18.65
CA ASP A 28 -7.82 -6.85 -19.03
C ASP A 28 -8.58 -6.20 -17.86
N PHE A 29 -7.93 -6.15 -16.70
CA PHE A 29 -8.51 -5.52 -15.51
C PHE A 29 -8.66 -4.00 -15.67
N GLY A 30 -7.88 -3.38 -16.56
CA GLY A 30 -8.03 -1.97 -16.93
C GLY A 30 -9.39 -1.67 -17.55
N ARG A 31 -9.83 -2.47 -18.53
CA ARG A 31 -11.19 -2.36 -19.09
C ARG A 31 -12.25 -2.67 -18.05
N PHE A 32 -12.06 -3.70 -17.22
CA PHE A 32 -12.97 -3.99 -16.11
C PHE A 32 -13.17 -2.76 -15.23
N ASN A 33 -12.09 -2.13 -14.78
CA ASN A 33 -12.14 -0.97 -13.92
C ASN A 33 -12.78 0.23 -14.60
N LEU A 34 -12.50 0.46 -15.89
CA LEU A 34 -13.16 1.50 -16.68
C LEU A 34 -14.69 1.35 -16.66
N GLU A 35 -15.20 0.14 -16.89
CA GLU A 35 -16.65 -0.13 -16.87
C GLU A 35 -17.28 0.12 -15.50
N ILE A 36 -16.54 -0.14 -14.42
CA ILE A 36 -16.98 0.14 -13.04
C ILE A 36 -16.97 1.66 -12.78
N LEU A 37 -15.92 2.36 -13.21
CA LEU A 37 -15.78 3.81 -13.08
C LEU A 37 -16.91 4.53 -13.79
N GLU A 38 -17.20 4.18 -15.04
CA GLU A 38 -18.31 4.77 -15.79
C GLU A 38 -19.66 4.62 -15.08
N GLN A 39 -19.87 3.52 -14.35
CA GLN A 39 -21.10 3.34 -13.57
C GLN A 39 -21.10 4.16 -12.29
N ALA A 40 -19.96 4.24 -11.59
CA ALA A 40 -19.81 5.00 -10.37
C ALA A 40 -19.96 6.50 -10.61
N ASP A 41 -19.39 7.01 -11.70
CA ASP A 41 -19.46 8.41 -12.16
C ASP A 41 -20.92 8.91 -12.24
N ARG A 42 -21.82 8.08 -12.76
CA ARG A 42 -23.25 8.42 -12.86
C ARG A 42 -23.97 8.52 -11.52
N ASP A 43 -23.40 7.94 -10.46
CA ASP A 43 -24.04 7.78 -9.17
C ASP A 43 -23.40 8.66 -8.07
N VAL A 44 -22.18 9.16 -8.28
CA VAL A 44 -21.44 9.96 -7.29
C VAL A 44 -20.69 11.11 -7.93
N ASP A 45 -20.76 12.27 -7.28
CA ASP A 45 -19.88 13.41 -7.58
C ASP A 45 -18.45 13.08 -7.12
N MET A 46 -17.56 12.86 -8.09
CA MET A 46 -16.16 12.51 -7.91
C MET A 46 -15.33 13.64 -7.31
N GLY A 47 -15.75 14.90 -7.47
CA GLY A 47 -15.06 16.06 -6.91
C GLY A 47 -15.05 16.05 -5.37
N ARG A 48 -15.94 15.29 -4.75
CA ARG A 48 -15.95 15.08 -3.30
C ARG A 48 -14.71 14.35 -2.76
N PHE A 49 -13.90 13.79 -3.65
CA PHE A 49 -12.72 12.98 -3.34
C PHE A 49 -11.41 13.56 -3.90
N ASP A 50 -11.44 14.79 -4.42
CA ASP A 50 -10.27 15.60 -4.80
C ASP A 50 -10.06 16.60 -3.67
N ASN A 51 -9.15 16.33 -2.72
CA ASN A 51 -8.99 17.10 -1.49
C ASN A 51 -7.54 17.07 -1.01
N ASP A 52 -6.60 17.30 -1.94
CA ASP A 52 -5.17 17.36 -1.68
C ASP A 52 -4.65 18.81 -1.49
N GLY A 53 -5.55 19.79 -1.64
CA GLY A 53 -5.35 21.20 -1.34
C GLY A 53 -5.17 21.50 0.17
N PRO A 54 -4.36 22.51 0.53
CA PRO A 54 -4.16 22.93 1.92
C PRO A 54 -5.41 23.38 2.69
N ASP A 55 -6.48 23.79 2.01
CA ASP A 55 -7.68 24.32 2.68
C ASP A 55 -8.63 23.25 3.24
N GLY A 56 -8.45 21.99 2.82
CA GLY A 56 -9.25 20.84 3.26
C GLY A 56 -10.71 20.87 2.79
N ILE A 57 -11.01 21.63 1.73
CA ILE A 57 -12.31 21.68 1.07
C ILE A 57 -12.20 20.91 -0.24
N PRO A 58 -12.99 19.84 -0.46
CA PRO A 58 -12.89 19.07 -1.69
C PRO A 58 -13.29 19.87 -2.94
N ASN A 59 -12.60 19.63 -4.06
CA ASN A 59 -12.78 20.26 -5.36
C ASN A 59 -12.82 21.80 -5.25
N SER A 60 -11.79 22.31 -4.60
CA SER A 60 -11.44 23.69 -4.35
C SER A 60 -10.42 24.20 -5.39
N GLY A 61 -10.14 25.51 -5.37
CA GLY A 61 -9.18 26.12 -6.30
C GLY A 61 -7.72 25.75 -6.03
N ASP A 62 -7.41 25.14 -4.89
CA ASP A 62 -6.09 24.62 -4.53
C ASP A 62 -5.93 23.11 -4.76
N ASP A 63 -6.99 22.40 -5.16
CA ASP A 63 -6.93 20.98 -5.52
C ASP A 63 -6.47 20.75 -6.97
N ASP A 64 -5.95 19.56 -7.25
CA ASP A 64 -5.30 19.24 -8.51
C ASP A 64 -6.26 18.74 -9.63
N GLY A 65 -7.53 18.52 -9.30
CA GLY A 65 -8.55 18.08 -10.24
C GLY A 65 -8.64 16.56 -10.41
N TYR A 66 -8.11 15.78 -9.46
CA TYR A 66 -8.13 14.34 -9.49
C TYR A 66 -8.62 13.73 -8.19
N VAL A 67 -9.31 12.59 -8.28
CA VAL A 67 -9.61 11.79 -7.09
C VAL A 67 -8.31 11.36 -6.40
N ASP A 68 -8.19 11.66 -5.11
CA ASP A 68 -7.01 11.39 -4.27
C ASP A 68 -6.65 9.91 -4.29
N VAL A 69 -7.62 9.04 -3.95
CA VAL A 69 -7.43 7.59 -3.83
C VAL A 69 -8.73 6.83 -4.12
N LEU A 70 -8.68 5.87 -5.04
CA LEU A 70 -9.75 4.91 -5.28
C LEU A 70 -9.35 3.47 -4.93
N PHE A 71 -10.27 2.75 -4.28
CA PHE A 71 -10.17 1.31 -4.06
C PHE A 71 -11.29 0.56 -4.78
N ILE A 72 -10.93 -0.32 -5.72
CA ILE A 72 -11.86 -1.26 -6.35
C ILE A 72 -11.69 -2.63 -5.70
N ASN A 73 -12.66 -2.99 -4.85
CA ASN A 73 -12.67 -4.25 -4.09
C ASN A 73 -13.58 -5.29 -4.75
N LEU A 74 -12.97 -6.32 -5.35
CA LEU A 74 -13.68 -7.40 -6.03
C LEU A 74 -13.98 -8.56 -5.08
N LEU A 75 -15.20 -9.09 -5.11
CA LEU A 75 -15.57 -10.28 -4.33
C LEU A 75 -14.68 -11.49 -4.63
N THR A 76 -14.29 -11.66 -5.89
CA THR A 76 -13.42 -12.75 -6.33
C THR A 76 -12.47 -12.25 -7.43
N VAL A 77 -11.21 -12.67 -7.35
CA VAL A 77 -10.22 -12.45 -8.40
C VAL A 77 -9.80 -13.81 -8.95
N PRO A 78 -10.18 -14.16 -10.20
CA PRO A 78 -9.74 -15.40 -10.83
C PRO A 78 -8.28 -15.30 -11.28
N ARG A 79 -7.62 -16.47 -11.41
CA ARG A 79 -6.27 -16.56 -12.00
C ARG A 79 -6.26 -15.92 -13.39
N GLY A 80 -5.24 -15.12 -13.67
CA GLY A 80 -5.09 -14.39 -14.92
C GLY A 80 -5.89 -13.09 -15.03
N PHE A 81 -6.61 -12.65 -13.99
CA PHE A 81 -7.27 -11.33 -14.01
C PHE A 81 -6.26 -10.18 -13.95
N PHE A 82 -5.28 -10.28 -13.04
CA PHE A 82 -4.12 -9.37 -13.00
C PHE A 82 -2.97 -9.98 -13.80
N ILE A 83 -2.10 -10.75 -13.14
CA ILE A 83 -1.06 -11.60 -13.72
C ILE A 83 -0.97 -12.87 -12.88
N GLY A 84 -0.89 -14.03 -13.52
CA GLY A 84 -0.76 -15.31 -12.81
C GLY A 84 -1.81 -15.47 -11.69
N GLY A 85 -1.35 -15.70 -10.46
CA GLY A 85 -2.20 -15.85 -9.26
C GLY A 85 -2.33 -14.61 -8.37
N ALA A 86 -1.90 -13.43 -8.84
CA ALA A 86 -1.96 -12.20 -8.04
C ALA A 86 -3.40 -11.87 -7.60
N THR A 87 -3.55 -11.35 -6.38
CA THR A 87 -4.85 -11.04 -5.77
C THR A 87 -5.13 -9.54 -5.63
N GLY A 88 -4.17 -8.69 -5.96
CA GLY A 88 -4.30 -7.24 -5.98
C GLY A 88 -3.13 -6.59 -6.70
N LEU A 89 -3.32 -5.33 -7.08
CA LEU A 89 -2.29 -4.52 -7.74
C LEU A 89 -2.53 -3.03 -7.40
N ALA A 90 -1.44 -2.31 -7.14
CA ALA A 90 -1.36 -0.86 -6.92
C ALA A 90 -1.64 -0.04 -8.20
N SER A 91 -2.68 -0.38 -8.94
CA SER A 91 -3.08 0.29 -10.17
C SER A 91 -4.54 0.02 -10.51
N LEU A 92 -5.13 0.96 -11.24
CA LEU A 92 -6.42 0.79 -11.92
C LEU A 92 -6.26 0.20 -13.33
N GLY A 93 -5.04 0.08 -13.86
CA GLY A 93 -4.78 -0.46 -15.20
C GLY A 93 -5.27 0.41 -16.36
N LEU A 94 -5.62 1.67 -16.07
CA LEU A 94 -6.08 2.62 -17.07
C LEU A 94 -4.91 3.10 -17.94
N LEU A 95 -5.08 3.04 -19.26
CA LEU A 95 -4.06 3.49 -20.23
C LEU A 95 -4.05 5.01 -20.43
N THR A 96 -5.17 5.67 -20.13
CA THR A 96 -5.35 7.12 -20.14
C THR A 96 -6.15 7.52 -18.92
N ASP A 97 -6.07 8.78 -18.52
CA ASP A 97 -6.88 9.27 -17.40
C ASP A 97 -8.36 9.02 -17.69
N PHE A 98 -9.10 8.58 -16.67
CA PHE A 98 -10.55 8.58 -16.74
C PHE A 98 -11.04 10.02 -16.55
N LEU A 99 -11.96 10.44 -17.40
CA LEU A 99 -12.58 11.77 -17.34
C LEU A 99 -14.01 11.59 -16.84
N SER A 100 -14.32 12.11 -15.66
CA SER A 100 -15.68 12.17 -15.12
C SER A 100 -16.55 13.18 -15.88
N ASP A 101 -17.85 13.19 -15.60
CA ASP A 101 -18.74 14.30 -15.97
C ASP A 101 -18.85 15.42 -14.90
N ASP A 102 -18.08 15.31 -13.81
CA ASP A 102 -18.05 16.29 -12.72
C ASP A 102 -17.07 17.45 -12.99
N PRO A 103 -17.49 18.72 -12.82
CA PRO A 103 -16.64 19.88 -13.07
C PRO A 103 -15.55 20.02 -12.00
N ALA A 104 -14.30 20.24 -12.43
CA ALA A 104 -13.21 20.62 -11.53
C ALA A 104 -13.19 22.15 -11.31
N ALA A 105 -12.90 22.60 -10.08
CA ALA A 105 -12.87 24.01 -9.71
C ALA A 105 -11.83 24.82 -10.51
N ASN A 106 -10.71 24.18 -10.86
CA ASN A 106 -9.65 24.76 -11.69
C ASN A 106 -9.91 24.66 -13.20
N GLY A 107 -11.12 24.25 -13.59
CA GLY A 107 -11.57 24.13 -14.97
C GLY A 107 -11.35 22.73 -15.55
N GLY A 108 -12.20 22.36 -16.51
CA GLY A 108 -12.28 20.99 -17.02
C GLY A 108 -13.14 20.11 -16.12
N VAL A 109 -12.74 18.85 -15.97
CA VAL A 109 -13.46 17.83 -15.19
C VAL A 109 -12.54 17.13 -14.21
N ILE A 110 -13.13 16.52 -13.19
CA ILE A 110 -12.44 15.64 -12.23
C ILE A 110 -11.95 14.39 -12.94
N ARG A 111 -10.77 13.90 -12.56
CA ARG A 111 -10.10 12.79 -13.26
C ARG A 111 -9.64 11.71 -12.31
N LEU A 112 -9.42 10.51 -12.87
CA LEU A 112 -8.65 9.47 -12.19
C LEU A 112 -7.42 9.14 -13.02
N ARG A 113 -6.28 9.02 -12.34
CA ARG A 113 -4.97 8.84 -12.99
C ARG A 113 -4.89 7.50 -13.72
N SER A 114 -4.36 7.56 -14.93
CA SER A 114 -3.78 6.44 -15.63
C SER A 114 -2.53 5.90 -14.93
N GLN A 115 -2.15 4.68 -15.28
CA GLN A 115 -0.88 4.10 -14.81
C GLN A 115 0.38 4.87 -15.28
N PHE A 116 0.23 5.83 -16.20
CA PHE A 116 1.33 6.65 -16.72
C PHE A 116 1.35 8.09 -16.17
N SER A 117 0.28 8.53 -15.51
CA SER A 117 0.15 9.88 -14.92
C SER A 117 0.30 9.89 -13.40
N GLY A 118 0.39 8.72 -12.77
CA GLY A 118 0.69 8.56 -11.35
C GLY A 118 -0.11 7.43 -10.72
N PHE A 119 -0.18 7.42 -9.40
CA PHE A 119 -1.04 6.48 -8.68
C PHE A 119 -2.50 6.94 -8.81
N GLY A 120 -3.37 6.11 -9.39
CA GLY A 120 -4.80 6.41 -9.52
C GLY A 120 -5.71 5.63 -8.55
N GLY A 121 -5.16 4.64 -7.87
CA GLY A 121 -5.93 3.71 -7.05
C GLY A 121 -5.44 2.28 -7.17
N THR A 122 -6.14 1.38 -6.48
CA THR A 122 -5.81 -0.04 -6.41
C THR A 122 -7.01 -0.90 -6.76
N THR A 123 -6.72 -2.05 -7.36
CA THR A 123 -7.69 -3.08 -7.69
C THR A 123 -7.31 -4.35 -6.96
N GLN A 124 -8.21 -4.89 -6.14
CA GLN A 124 -7.85 -5.99 -5.25
C GLN A 124 -9.03 -6.89 -4.91
N ARG A 125 -8.73 -8.11 -4.47
CA ARG A 125 -9.73 -9.05 -3.96
C ARG A 125 -10.18 -8.64 -2.56
N GLY A 126 -11.40 -8.13 -2.45
CA GLY A 126 -12.13 -8.02 -1.21
C GLY A 126 -12.72 -9.38 -0.82
N HIS A 127 -12.01 -10.14 0.03
CA HIS A 127 -12.48 -11.42 0.56
C HIS A 127 -13.26 -11.22 1.86
N VAL A 128 -12.65 -11.54 3.01
CA VAL A 128 -13.16 -11.18 4.34
C VAL A 128 -12.69 -9.77 4.72
N PHE A 129 -13.29 -9.21 5.78
CA PHE A 129 -12.96 -7.87 6.27
C PHE A 129 -11.46 -7.73 6.57
N SER A 130 -10.83 -8.68 7.27
CA SER A 130 -9.41 -8.58 7.64
C SER A 130 -8.50 -8.53 6.42
N VAL A 131 -8.68 -9.44 5.45
CA VAL A 131 -7.92 -9.46 4.19
C VAL A 131 -8.09 -8.14 3.44
N THR A 132 -9.34 -7.70 3.25
CA THR A 132 -9.63 -6.49 2.49
C THR A 132 -9.01 -5.26 3.16
N ALA A 133 -9.23 -5.08 4.46
CA ALA A 133 -8.67 -3.97 5.22
C ALA A 133 -7.13 -3.99 5.19
N SER A 134 -6.52 -5.17 5.35
CA SER A 134 -5.06 -5.29 5.36
C SER A 134 -4.42 -4.96 4.01
N THR A 135 -4.99 -5.47 2.92
CA THR A 135 -4.51 -5.15 1.57
C THR A 135 -4.75 -3.68 1.26
N MET A 136 -5.91 -3.10 1.62
CA MET A 136 -6.12 -1.66 1.50
C MET A 136 -5.09 -0.84 2.29
N CYS A 137 -4.71 -1.25 3.50
CA CYS A 137 -3.67 -0.59 4.28
C CYS A 137 -2.30 -0.62 3.59
N HIS A 138 -1.90 -1.76 3.03
CA HIS A 138 -0.65 -1.89 2.28
C HIS A 138 -0.64 -0.97 1.04
N GLU A 139 -1.73 -0.97 0.27
CA GLU A 139 -1.85 -0.15 -0.94
C GLU A 139 -1.91 1.35 -0.61
N PHE A 140 -2.58 1.73 0.48
CA PHE A 140 -2.60 3.11 0.95
C PHE A 140 -1.21 3.58 1.39
N ALA A 141 -0.35 2.68 1.87
CA ALA A 141 1.02 3.03 2.22
C ALA A 141 1.85 3.45 1.00
N HIS A 142 1.56 2.92 -0.20
CA HIS A 142 2.15 3.41 -1.44
C HIS A 142 1.73 4.84 -1.78
N VAL A 143 0.47 5.21 -1.49
CA VAL A 143 -0.01 6.60 -1.61
C VAL A 143 0.81 7.52 -0.72
N LEU A 144 1.13 7.05 0.49
CA LEU A 144 1.97 7.78 1.44
C LEU A 144 3.47 7.78 1.08
N GLY A 145 3.86 7.19 -0.05
CA GLY A 145 5.23 7.20 -0.57
C GLY A 145 6.12 6.07 -0.06
N LEU A 146 5.55 5.00 0.53
CA LEU A 146 6.32 3.82 0.91
C LEU A 146 6.47 2.84 -0.28
N PRO A 147 7.67 2.33 -0.56
CA PRO A 147 7.86 1.24 -1.52
C PRO A 147 7.52 -0.11 -0.89
N ASP A 148 7.41 -1.13 -1.73
CA ASP A 148 7.51 -2.52 -1.28
C ASP A 148 8.90 -2.81 -0.72
N LEU A 149 8.95 -3.56 0.38
CA LEU A 149 10.15 -3.96 1.11
C LEU A 149 10.36 -5.49 1.09
N PHE A 150 9.66 -6.19 0.20
CA PHE A 150 9.95 -7.58 -0.17
C PHE A 150 10.60 -7.59 -1.56
N ASP A 151 11.27 -8.69 -1.91
CA ASP A 151 11.90 -8.81 -3.21
C ASP A 151 10.86 -8.94 -4.34
N GLN A 152 10.73 -7.87 -5.13
CA GLN A 152 9.84 -7.83 -6.30
C GLN A 152 10.44 -8.52 -7.53
N SER A 153 11.74 -8.85 -7.55
CA SER A 153 12.37 -9.57 -8.66
C SER A 153 11.76 -10.96 -8.87
N THR A 154 11.05 -11.44 -7.85
CA THR A 154 10.31 -12.70 -7.79
C THR A 154 8.96 -12.67 -8.52
N VAL A 155 8.44 -11.49 -8.90
CA VAL A 155 7.17 -11.34 -9.66
C VAL A 155 7.42 -11.57 -11.16
N THR A 156 8.02 -12.71 -11.52
CA THR A 156 8.18 -13.11 -12.92
C THR A 156 6.99 -13.94 -13.40
N ALA A 157 6.64 -13.75 -14.68
CA ALA A 157 5.56 -14.45 -15.37
C ALA A 157 5.71 -15.99 -15.40
N THR A 158 6.92 -16.51 -15.17
CA THR A 158 7.26 -17.94 -15.26
C THR A 158 7.25 -18.66 -13.91
N GLY A 159 7.34 -17.95 -12.78
CA GLY A 159 7.31 -18.54 -11.44
C GLY A 159 8.48 -19.46 -11.10
N GLU A 160 9.58 -19.40 -11.85
CA GLU A 160 10.83 -20.14 -11.58
C GLU A 160 11.89 -19.18 -11.03
N ILE A 161 12.48 -19.52 -9.88
CA ILE A 161 13.46 -18.68 -9.17
C ILE A 161 14.67 -19.54 -8.77
N ASP A 162 15.87 -18.99 -8.87
CA ASP A 162 17.06 -19.56 -8.23
C ASP A 162 17.01 -19.22 -6.72
N PRO A 163 16.91 -20.22 -5.82
CA PRO A 163 16.87 -19.98 -4.37
C PRO A 163 18.07 -19.21 -3.82
N LYS A 164 19.16 -19.07 -4.60
CA LYS A 164 20.34 -18.30 -4.21
C LYS A 164 20.17 -16.79 -4.31
N VAL A 165 19.22 -16.32 -5.10
CA VAL A 165 18.96 -14.87 -5.28
C VAL A 165 17.61 -14.45 -4.69
N ASP A 166 16.81 -15.40 -4.21
CA ASP A 166 15.54 -15.15 -3.54
C ASP A 166 15.75 -14.50 -2.16
N SER A 167 15.09 -13.36 -1.93
CA SER A 167 15.10 -12.66 -0.66
C SER A 167 13.67 -12.37 -0.19
N ALA A 168 13.38 -12.61 1.09
CA ALA A 168 12.10 -12.19 1.66
C ALA A 168 12.01 -10.67 1.88
N GLY A 169 13.10 -9.92 1.66
CA GLY A 169 13.28 -8.56 2.13
C GLY A 169 13.08 -8.50 3.65
N ILE A 170 12.17 -7.64 4.12
CA ILE A 170 11.81 -7.59 5.55
C ILE A 170 10.88 -8.74 6.01
N GLY A 171 10.49 -9.63 5.08
CA GLY A 171 9.60 -10.75 5.34
C GLY A 171 8.28 -10.31 5.94
N LYS A 172 7.72 -11.11 6.85
CA LYS A 172 6.45 -10.79 7.51
C LYS A 172 6.57 -9.72 8.61
N TRP A 173 7.76 -9.18 8.89
CA TRP A 173 7.92 -8.26 10.01
C TRP A 173 7.35 -6.86 9.79
N GLY A 174 6.99 -6.50 8.56
CA GLY A 174 6.35 -5.22 8.27
C GLY A 174 5.23 -5.32 7.24
N LEU A 175 4.29 -4.37 7.31
CA LEU A 175 3.19 -4.22 6.35
C LEU A 175 3.69 -4.10 4.91
N MET A 176 4.78 -3.38 4.66
CA MET A 176 5.35 -3.20 3.32
C MET A 176 6.18 -4.41 2.86
N GLY A 177 6.34 -5.44 3.69
CA GLY A 177 6.92 -6.71 3.29
C GLY A 177 5.83 -7.74 2.97
N LEU A 178 6.04 -8.97 3.42
CA LEU A 178 5.07 -10.06 3.33
C LEU A 178 4.08 -10.07 4.51
N GLY A 179 4.07 -9.02 5.33
CA GLY A 179 3.28 -8.91 6.57
C GLY A 179 1.83 -8.49 6.38
N THR A 180 1.39 -8.21 5.14
CA THR A 180 0.02 -7.75 4.84
C THR A 180 -1.04 -8.68 5.39
N LEU A 181 -0.89 -10.01 5.26
CA LEU A 181 -1.88 -10.97 5.77
C LEU A 181 -1.55 -11.52 7.17
N GLY A 182 -0.53 -10.96 7.82
CA GLY A 182 -0.08 -11.37 9.15
C GLY A 182 0.76 -12.64 9.17
N TRP A 183 1.04 -13.12 10.37
CA TRP A 183 1.88 -14.31 10.61
C TRP A 183 1.09 -15.62 10.46
N GLY A 184 -0.14 -15.65 10.93
CA GLY A 184 -1.07 -16.76 10.84
C GLY A 184 -1.90 -16.76 9.56
N VAL A 185 -3.18 -17.13 9.69
CA VAL A 185 -4.13 -17.19 8.56
C VAL A 185 -4.99 -15.93 8.60
N GLU A 186 -4.68 -14.99 7.71
CA GLU A 186 -5.47 -13.75 7.51
C GLU A 186 -5.66 -12.92 8.80
N ASP A 187 -4.64 -12.92 9.65
CA ASP A 187 -4.60 -12.26 10.96
C ASP A 187 -3.84 -10.92 10.93
N GLY A 188 -3.49 -10.44 9.74
CA GLY A 188 -2.89 -9.12 9.52
C GLY A 188 -3.85 -7.93 9.74
N PRO A 189 -3.38 -6.71 9.41
CA PRO A 189 -2.02 -6.43 8.95
C PRO A 189 -1.02 -6.49 10.10
N ASN A 190 0.24 -6.81 9.78
CA ASN A 190 1.34 -6.54 10.71
C ASN A 190 1.67 -5.04 10.71
N ALA A 191 2.27 -4.55 11.80
CA ALA A 191 2.66 -3.15 11.93
C ALA A 191 3.66 -2.72 10.84
N PHE A 192 3.83 -1.42 10.65
CA PHE A 192 4.97 -0.90 9.87
C PHE A 192 6.31 -1.27 10.52
N SER A 193 7.39 -1.30 9.74
CA SER A 193 8.76 -1.38 10.27
C SER A 193 9.20 0.00 10.78
N ALA A 194 10.23 0.06 11.62
CA ALA A 194 10.88 1.32 12.00
C ALA A 194 11.26 2.17 10.77
N TRP A 195 11.75 1.54 9.70
CA TRP A 195 12.10 2.26 8.48
C TRP A 195 10.87 2.92 7.84
N SER A 196 9.75 2.19 7.71
CA SER A 196 8.51 2.74 7.17
C SER A 196 7.98 3.90 8.02
N LEU A 197 7.97 3.74 9.35
CA LEU A 197 7.55 4.80 10.27
C LEU A 197 8.48 6.03 10.19
N ALA A 198 9.80 5.81 10.11
CA ALA A 198 10.78 6.89 9.94
C ALA A 198 10.55 7.63 8.61
N LYS A 199 10.33 6.90 7.50
CA LYS A 199 10.07 7.50 6.19
C LYS A 199 8.80 8.37 6.18
N LEU A 200 7.78 7.96 6.92
CA LEU A 200 6.52 8.70 7.07
C LEU A 200 6.58 9.86 8.09
N GLY A 201 7.65 9.96 8.89
CA GLY A 201 7.73 10.97 9.95
C GLY A 201 7.00 10.58 11.23
N TRP A 202 6.64 9.31 11.42
CA TRP A 202 5.70 8.82 12.43
C TRP A 202 6.36 8.21 13.67
N LEU A 203 7.69 8.30 13.80
CA LEU A 203 8.39 7.99 15.04
C LEU A 203 8.25 9.14 16.04
N GLY A 204 7.04 9.31 16.57
CA GLY A 204 6.63 10.54 17.25
C GLY A 204 6.18 11.61 16.24
N VAL A 205 6.02 12.86 16.70
CA VAL A 205 5.67 13.97 15.80
C VAL A 205 6.92 14.38 15.03
N ASN A 206 6.91 14.25 13.70
CA ASN A 206 8.05 14.60 12.84
C ASN A 206 9.34 13.86 13.26
N ASN A 207 9.24 12.56 13.56
CA ASN A 207 10.37 11.70 13.96
C ASN A 207 11.14 12.13 15.23
N THR A 208 10.48 12.78 16.21
CA THR A 208 11.14 13.13 17.48
C THR A 208 11.72 11.96 18.27
N ARG A 209 11.31 10.71 17.99
CA ARG A 209 11.82 9.48 18.60
C ARG A 209 12.83 8.73 17.72
N PHE A 210 13.28 9.33 16.62
CA PHE A 210 14.31 8.77 15.76
C PHE A 210 15.68 9.34 16.16
N VAL A 211 16.55 8.48 16.70
CA VAL A 211 17.78 8.92 17.40
C VAL A 211 19.02 8.37 16.70
N GLU A 212 19.87 9.26 16.20
CA GLU A 212 21.19 8.89 15.69
C GLU A 212 22.16 8.60 16.85
N VAL A 213 22.80 7.45 16.83
CA VAL A 213 23.77 7.04 17.84
C VAL A 213 25.15 7.54 17.46
N THR A 214 25.62 8.60 18.12
CA THR A 214 26.95 9.19 17.89
C THR A 214 28.02 8.76 18.90
N GLU A 215 27.61 8.09 19.99
CA GLU A 215 28.49 7.62 21.04
C GLU A 215 27.94 6.33 21.69
N SER A 216 28.76 5.67 22.51
CA SER A 216 28.32 4.47 23.24
C SER A 216 27.25 4.80 24.26
N LEU A 217 26.16 4.02 24.26
CA LEU A 217 25.02 4.17 25.18
C LEU A 217 24.98 3.01 26.20
N PRO A 218 25.82 3.02 27.27
CA PRO A 218 25.81 1.95 28.25
C PRO A 218 24.50 1.94 29.04
N SER A 219 23.91 0.74 29.21
CA SER A 219 22.65 0.55 29.94
C SER A 219 21.42 1.20 29.30
N GLN A 220 21.47 1.50 28.00
CA GLN A 220 20.29 1.95 27.26
C GLN A 220 19.18 0.90 27.36
N GLN A 221 17.99 1.34 27.73
CA GLN A 221 16.77 0.53 27.67
C GLN A 221 15.91 1.07 26.54
N LEU A 222 15.53 0.18 25.63
CA LEU A 222 14.68 0.53 24.51
C LEU A 222 13.26 0.05 24.80
N HIS A 223 12.36 1.00 25.03
CA HIS A 223 10.93 0.71 25.16
C HIS A 223 10.38 0.24 23.81
N SER A 224 9.24 -0.46 23.85
CA SER A 224 8.57 -0.90 22.64
C SER A 224 8.24 0.28 21.74
N ILE A 225 8.40 0.13 20.43
CA ILE A 225 8.09 1.19 19.45
C ILE A 225 6.62 1.66 19.52
N ASP A 226 5.73 0.77 19.98
CA ASP A 226 4.30 1.03 20.20
C ASP A 226 3.99 1.63 21.59
N ASP A 227 4.96 1.67 22.51
CA ASP A 227 4.88 2.25 23.87
C ASP A 227 5.93 3.37 24.02
N ASP A 228 5.83 4.39 23.16
CA ASP A 228 6.70 5.57 23.12
C ASP A 228 8.22 5.27 23.02
N GLY A 229 8.57 4.09 22.53
CA GLY A 229 9.96 3.69 22.29
C GLY A 229 10.66 4.51 21.21
N GLU A 230 11.96 4.73 21.45
CA GLU A 230 12.87 5.29 20.47
C GLU A 230 13.25 4.24 19.42
N VAL A 231 13.61 4.70 18.23
CA VAL A 231 14.33 3.90 17.24
C VAL A 231 15.72 4.48 17.12
N LEU A 232 16.72 3.63 17.32
CA LEU A 232 18.12 4.03 17.24
C LEU A 232 18.63 3.79 15.82
N LYS A 233 19.32 4.77 15.24
CA LYS A 233 20.05 4.66 13.99
C LYS A 233 21.55 4.60 14.25
N ILE A 234 22.23 3.62 13.67
CA ILE A 234 23.69 3.48 13.69
C ILE A 234 24.18 3.57 12.25
N SER A 235 24.74 4.72 11.88
CA SER A 235 25.28 4.93 10.54
C SER A 235 26.56 4.10 10.31
N LEU A 236 26.63 3.41 9.17
CA LEU A 236 27.82 2.71 8.67
C LEU A 236 28.50 3.52 7.56
N SER A 237 27.69 4.15 6.70
CA SER A 237 28.09 5.10 5.67
C SER A 237 26.99 6.15 5.45
N GLU A 238 27.08 6.96 4.39
CA GLU A 238 26.06 7.95 4.04
C GLU A 238 24.69 7.30 3.75
N ASP A 239 24.70 6.19 3.00
CA ASP A 239 23.50 5.51 2.51
C ASP A 239 23.26 4.14 3.18
N GLU A 240 24.08 3.76 4.15
CA GLU A 240 24.01 2.43 4.78
C GLU A 240 24.02 2.53 6.30
N TYR A 241 23.04 1.92 6.95
CA TYR A 241 22.87 2.03 8.40
C TYR A 241 22.09 0.86 8.99
N PHE A 242 22.19 0.72 10.32
CA PHE A 242 21.29 -0.13 11.09
C PHE A 242 20.22 0.69 11.78
N LEU A 243 18.99 0.17 11.82
CA LEU A 243 17.96 0.63 12.75
C LEU A 243 17.72 -0.41 13.82
N ILE A 244 17.58 0.04 15.07
CA ILE A 244 17.24 -0.81 16.21
C ILE A 244 15.92 -0.33 16.77
N GLU A 245 14.93 -1.23 16.80
CA GLU A 245 13.66 -1.03 17.51
C GLU A 245 13.47 -2.15 18.53
N ASN A 246 12.59 -1.94 19.51
CA ASN A 246 12.06 -2.99 20.35
C ASN A 246 10.59 -3.20 20.00
N ARG A 247 10.15 -4.46 19.93
CA ARG A 247 8.77 -4.82 19.60
C ARG A 247 8.24 -5.87 20.57
N GLN A 248 7.06 -5.63 21.11
CA GLN A 248 6.38 -6.54 22.02
C GLN A 248 5.01 -6.90 21.44
N SER A 249 4.54 -8.11 21.70
CA SER A 249 3.28 -8.60 21.14
C SER A 249 2.06 -7.99 21.84
N GLU A 250 2.20 -7.62 23.12
CA GLU A 250 1.11 -7.08 23.95
C GLU A 250 0.91 -5.56 23.80
N ASP A 251 1.91 -4.84 23.29
CA ASP A 251 1.87 -3.36 23.22
C ASP A 251 1.08 -2.84 21.99
N SER A 252 0.81 -3.71 21.01
CA SER A 252 0.07 -3.34 19.81
C SER A 252 -0.75 -4.49 19.24
N TYR A 253 -2.00 -4.18 18.89
CA TYR A 253 -2.86 -5.14 18.18
C TYR A 253 -2.18 -5.67 16.92
N TYR A 254 -1.41 -4.85 16.20
CA TYR A 254 -0.75 -5.24 14.95
C TYR A 254 0.51 -6.10 15.15
N ASN A 255 0.95 -6.29 16.40
CA ASN A 255 2.09 -7.13 16.76
C ASN A 255 1.71 -8.38 17.57
N ARG A 256 0.43 -8.57 17.92
CA ARG A 256 -0.10 -9.68 18.74
C ARG A 256 0.30 -11.10 18.32
N ASN A 257 0.67 -11.31 17.05
CA ASN A 257 1.01 -12.62 16.49
C ASN A 257 2.45 -12.72 15.98
N ILE A 258 3.33 -11.78 16.36
CA ILE A 258 4.76 -11.89 16.02
C ILE A 258 5.36 -13.18 16.62
N PRO A 259 6.30 -13.84 15.92
CA PRO A 259 6.86 -15.11 16.37
C PRO A 259 7.82 -14.99 17.57
N GLY A 260 8.20 -13.76 17.93
CA GLY A 260 9.06 -13.46 19.06
C GLY A 260 9.12 -11.97 19.34
N GLU A 261 9.36 -11.63 20.60
CA GLU A 261 9.44 -10.26 21.12
C GLU A 261 10.90 -9.85 21.35
N GLY A 262 11.14 -8.55 21.41
CA GLY A 262 12.43 -7.96 21.74
C GLY A 262 12.98 -7.09 20.62
N LEU A 263 14.32 -7.03 20.54
CA LEU A 263 15.01 -6.15 19.63
C LEU A 263 14.97 -6.67 18.19
N LEU A 264 14.58 -5.80 17.26
CA LEU A 264 14.74 -6.00 15.83
C LEU A 264 15.84 -5.09 15.32
N LEU A 265 16.73 -5.65 14.51
CA LEU A 265 17.80 -4.95 13.81
C LEU A 265 17.47 -4.95 12.32
N TRP A 266 17.27 -3.77 11.75
CA TRP A 266 17.08 -3.58 10.32
C TRP A 266 18.39 -3.14 9.69
N HIS A 267 18.84 -3.84 8.66
CA HIS A 267 19.93 -3.36 7.80
C HIS A 267 19.32 -2.62 6.62
N VAL A 268 19.72 -1.38 6.41
CA VAL A 268 19.24 -0.53 5.33
C VAL A 268 20.42 -0.11 4.46
N ASP A 269 20.27 -0.33 3.16
CA ASP A 269 21.18 0.15 2.11
C ASP A 269 20.32 0.92 1.09
N GLU A 270 20.53 2.23 0.98
CA GLU A 270 19.74 3.15 0.14
C GLU A 270 20.38 3.42 -1.24
N ARG A 271 21.41 2.67 -1.60
CA ARG A 271 22.10 2.79 -2.91
C ARG A 271 21.29 2.26 -4.10
#